data_AF-A0A7D9D0K9-F1
#
_entry.id   AF-A0A7D9D0K9-F1
#
_cell.length_a   1.000
_cell.length_b   1.000
_cell.length_c   1.000
_cell.angle_alpha   90.00
_cell.angle_beta   90.00
_cell.angle_gamma   90.00
#
_symmetry.space_group_name_H-M   'P 1'
#
loop_
_entity.id
_entity.type
_entity.pdbx_description
1 polymer ?
#
loop_
_entity_poly.entity_id
_entity_poly.type
_entity_poly.pdbx_seq_one_letter_code
_entity_poly.pdbx_strand_id
1 'polypeptide(L)'
;MYGDQANKLIVDAKRAQNLDKIPLYQQNTVRSVVNETRDLQREADILTQEAQRDSLSGSQNSFLPNGTDKVKQCQLFVTHLCMRRNKRCLLAYQRQRAQQIDNLVWANVEIERGVMENLSQHEQEYLNRYNELVSEFKGSLSDVDLGGSLEPPKGVFIDVRVLKDAWRNTNGVRSV
;
A
#
# COMPACT_ATOMS: atom_id res chain seq x y z
N MET A 1 -7.11 -13.28 17.62
CA MET A 1 -5.82 -12.96 18.26
C MET A 1 -5.26 -11.67 17.68
N TYR A 2 -4.33 -11.01 18.37
CA TYR A 2 -3.75 -9.75 17.86
C TYR A 2 -3.00 -9.96 16.54
N GLY A 3 -3.26 -9.08 15.57
CA GLY A 3 -2.60 -9.09 14.26
C GLY A 3 -3.16 -10.10 13.25
N ASP A 4 -4.25 -10.82 13.55
CA ASP A 4 -4.87 -11.77 12.59
C ASP A 4 -5.42 -11.05 11.35
N GLN A 5 -6.05 -9.89 11.53
CA GLN A 5 -6.58 -9.08 10.43
C GLN A 5 -5.44 -8.54 9.56
N ALA A 6 -4.33 -8.13 10.18
CA ALA A 6 -3.14 -7.69 9.47
C ALA A 6 -2.49 -8.83 8.66
N ASN A 7 -2.47 -10.05 9.18
CA ASN A 7 -1.98 -11.22 8.45
C ASN A 7 -2.86 -11.54 7.22
N LYS A 8 -4.19 -11.51 7.36
CA LYS A 8 -5.12 -11.70 6.24
C LYS A 8 -4.87 -10.69 5.13
N LEU A 9 -4.75 -9.41 5.50
CA LEU A 9 -4.47 -8.32 4.55
C LEU A 9 -3.18 -8.56 3.75
N ILE A 10 -2.12 -9.05 4.40
CA ILE A 10 -0.84 -9.35 3.73
C ILE A 10 -0.92 -10.58 2.82
N VAL A 11 -1.64 -11.63 3.24
CA VAL A 11 -1.85 -12.81 2.38
C VAL A 11 -2.62 -12.40 1.12
N ASP A 12 -3.60 -11.53 1.26
CA ASP A 12 -4.33 -10.97 0.11
C ASP A 12 -3.43 -10.13 -0.79
N ALA A 13 -2.58 -9.27 -0.21
CA ALA A 13 -1.59 -8.50 -0.95
C ALA A 13 -0.62 -9.40 -1.75
N LYS A 14 -0.17 -10.51 -1.14
CA LYS A 14 0.69 -11.50 -1.78
C LYS A 14 -0.01 -12.15 -2.97
N ARG A 15 -1.29 -12.50 -2.83
CA ARG A 15 -2.10 -13.06 -3.93
C ARG A 15 -2.28 -12.05 -5.07
N ALA A 16 -2.46 -10.78 -4.73
CA ALA A 16 -2.62 -9.71 -5.69
C ALA A 16 -1.33 -9.36 -6.46
N GLN A 17 -0.15 -9.69 -5.93
CA GLN A 17 1.14 -9.30 -6.52
C GLN A 17 1.32 -9.77 -7.98
N ASN A 18 0.85 -10.97 -8.30
CA ASN A 18 0.99 -11.57 -9.64
C ASN A 18 -0.19 -11.28 -10.57
N LEU A 19 -1.16 -10.49 -10.10
CA LEU A 19 -2.35 -10.17 -10.87
C LEU A 19 -2.08 -8.93 -11.72
N ASP A 20 -2.47 -9.00 -13.00
CA ASP A 20 -2.32 -7.90 -13.95
C ASP A 20 -3.31 -6.74 -13.66
N LYS A 21 -4.38 -7.05 -12.91
CA LYS A 21 -5.41 -6.07 -12.51
C LYS A 21 -5.30 -5.75 -11.03
N ILE A 22 -5.51 -4.47 -10.69
CA ILE A 22 -5.57 -4.02 -9.30
C ILE A 22 -6.89 -4.49 -8.68
N PRO A 23 -6.87 -5.27 -7.58
CA PRO A 23 -8.07 -5.70 -6.88
C PRO A 23 -8.70 -4.56 -6.07
N LEU A 24 -9.96 -4.73 -5.70
CA LEU A 24 -10.71 -3.80 -4.86
C LEU A 24 -9.97 -3.49 -3.55
N TYR A 25 -9.90 -2.20 -3.21
CA TYR A 25 -9.31 -1.75 -1.95
C TYR A 25 -10.10 -2.26 -0.74
N GLN A 26 -9.43 -2.97 0.16
CA GLN A 26 -10.05 -3.54 1.36
C GLN A 26 -10.22 -2.52 2.50
N GLN A 27 -11.14 -1.55 2.33
CA GLN A 27 -11.40 -0.49 3.33
C GLN A 27 -11.72 -1.06 4.71
N ASN A 28 -12.57 -2.09 4.77
CA ASN A 28 -13.04 -2.67 6.03
C ASN A 28 -11.92 -3.34 6.82
N THR A 29 -11.07 -4.13 6.15
CA THR A 29 -9.92 -4.80 6.77
C THR A 29 -8.90 -3.80 7.28
N VAL A 30 -8.56 -2.79 6.46
CA VAL A 30 -7.64 -1.71 6.85
C VAL A 30 -8.18 -0.96 8.07
N ARG A 31 -9.46 -0.58 8.05
CA ARG A 31 -10.13 0.10 9.17
C ARG A 31 -10.12 -0.75 10.44
N SER A 32 -10.32 -2.06 10.32
CA SER A 32 -10.24 -2.99 11.46
C SER A 32 -8.84 -3.00 12.08
N VAL A 33 -7.78 -3.07 11.27
CA VAL A 33 -6.39 -3.07 11.76
C VAL A 33 -6.02 -1.71 12.40
N VAL A 34 -6.52 -0.60 11.85
CA VAL A 34 -6.32 0.74 12.42
C VAL A 34 -7.03 0.88 13.76
N ASN A 35 -8.27 0.39 13.87
CA ASN A 35 -9.01 0.41 15.13
C ASN A 35 -8.31 -0.45 16.19
N GLU A 36 -7.90 -1.68 15.83
CA GLU A 36 -7.12 -2.55 16.73
C GLU A 36 -5.84 -1.86 17.22
N THR A 37 -5.13 -1.16 16.34
CA THR A 37 -3.92 -0.41 16.71
C THR A 37 -4.23 0.75 17.66
N ARG A 38 -5.37 1.42 17.48
CA ARG A 38 -5.82 2.48 18.41
C ARG A 38 -6.24 1.91 19.76
N ASP A 39 -6.87 0.75 19.78
CA ASP A 39 -7.28 0.07 21.01
C ASP A 39 -6.03 -0.35 21.82
N LEU A 40 -5.02 -0.93 21.16
CA LEU A 40 -3.72 -1.25 21.76
C LEU A 40 -2.98 -0.02 22.27
N GLN A 41 -3.07 1.11 21.57
CA GLN A 41 -2.47 2.37 22.04
C GLN A 41 -3.15 2.85 23.33
N ARG A 42 -4.48 2.80 23.41
CA ARG A 42 -5.20 3.18 24.64
C ARG A 42 -4.83 2.27 25.81
N GLU A 43 -4.69 0.96 25.57
CA GLU A 43 -4.24 0.01 26.60
C GLU A 43 -2.82 0.35 27.09
N ALA A 44 -1.90 0.64 26.17
CA ALA A 44 -0.53 1.04 26.52
C ALA A 44 -0.49 2.34 27.33
N ASP A 45 -1.34 3.32 27.00
CA ASP A 45 -1.43 4.58 27.73
C ASP A 45 -1.94 4.36 29.17
N ILE A 46 -2.94 3.50 29.36
CA ILE A 46 -3.47 3.14 30.70
C ILE A 46 -2.37 2.47 31.54
N LEU A 47 -1.70 1.46 31.00
CA LEU A 47 -0.62 0.73 31.70
C LEU A 47 0.53 1.66 32.10
N THR A 48 0.85 2.64 31.24
CA THR A 48 1.89 3.65 31.53
C THR A 48 1.47 4.57 32.66
N GLN A 49 0.21 5.03 32.68
CA GLN A 49 -0.32 5.88 33.75
C GLN A 49 -0.37 5.14 35.10
N GLU A 50 -0.74 3.85 35.09
CA GLU A 50 -0.73 3.01 36.30
C GLU A 50 0.69 2.83 36.84
N ALA A 51 1.67 2.53 35.97
CA ALA A 51 3.07 2.43 36.38
C ALA A 51 3.61 3.75 36.98
N GLN A 52 3.19 4.89 36.45
CA GLN A 52 3.52 6.21 37.01
C GLN A 52 2.88 6.43 38.38
N ARG A 53 1.59 6.08 38.57
CA ARG A 53 0.92 6.22 39.88
C ARG A 53 1.58 5.38 40.96
N ASP A 54 1.93 4.13 40.65
CA ASP A 54 2.60 3.23 41.61
C ASP A 54 3.93 3.81 42.08
N SER A 55 4.67 4.48 41.18
CA SER A 55 5.96 5.13 41.46
C SER A 55 5.85 6.30 42.45
N LEU A 56 4.72 7.05 42.44
CA LEU A 56 4.48 8.16 43.39
C LEU A 56 3.98 7.67 44.76
N SER A 57 3.39 6.48 44.85
CA SER A 57 2.82 5.95 46.10
C SER A 57 3.85 5.37 47.09
N GLY A 58 5.13 5.26 46.69
CA GLY A 58 6.26 5.15 47.60
C GLY A 58 6.22 4.01 48.62
N SER A 59 6.54 2.78 48.19
CA SER A 59 7.22 1.82 49.08
C SER A 59 8.72 1.83 48.75
N GLN A 60 9.47 2.71 49.41
CA GLN A 60 10.90 2.97 49.17
C GLN A 60 11.85 1.81 49.55
N ASN A 61 11.36 0.58 49.82
CA ASN A 61 12.24 -0.45 50.40
C ASN A 61 11.97 -1.89 49.93
N SER A 62 11.89 -2.11 48.62
CA SER A 62 12.16 -3.44 48.07
C SER A 62 13.21 -3.36 46.97
N PHE A 63 14.45 -3.71 47.33
CA PHE A 63 15.57 -4.01 46.42
C PHE A 63 15.26 -5.17 45.44
N LEU A 64 14.07 -5.78 45.54
CA LEU A 64 13.57 -6.77 44.61
C LEU A 64 12.48 -6.12 43.74
N PRO A 65 12.65 -6.09 42.41
CA PRO A 65 11.60 -5.64 41.52
C PRO A 65 10.37 -6.52 41.74
N ASN A 66 9.28 -5.92 42.21
CA ASN A 66 8.02 -6.60 42.43
C ASN A 66 7.64 -7.34 41.14
N GLY A 67 7.27 -8.62 41.22
CA GLY A 67 6.93 -9.41 40.03
C GLY A 67 5.86 -8.75 39.15
N THR A 68 4.99 -7.94 39.77
CA THR A 68 3.96 -7.13 39.12
C THR A 68 4.52 -6.07 38.16
N ASP A 69 5.63 -5.42 38.50
CA ASP A 69 6.22 -4.38 37.64
C ASP A 69 6.85 -5.00 36.39
N LYS A 70 7.50 -6.16 36.56
CA LYS A 70 8.03 -6.94 35.42
C LYS A 70 6.90 -7.43 34.51
N VAL A 71 5.78 -7.89 35.08
CA VAL A 71 4.60 -8.31 34.30
C VAL A 71 4.02 -7.15 33.48
N LYS A 72 3.84 -5.97 34.09
CA LYS A 72 3.39 -4.75 33.38
C LYS A 72 4.35 -4.35 32.26
N GLN A 73 5.65 -4.39 32.51
CA GLN A 73 6.68 -4.12 31.48
C GLN A 73 6.62 -5.12 30.33
N CYS A 74 6.46 -6.41 30.61
CA CYS A 74 6.28 -7.43 29.57
C CYS A 74 5.00 -7.19 28.75
N GLN A 75 3.90 -6.82 29.41
CA GLN A 75 2.65 -6.50 28.72
C GLN A 75 2.81 -5.29 27.78
N LEU A 76 3.38 -4.18 28.28
CA LEU A 76 3.71 -3.00 27.46
C LEU A 76 4.62 -3.34 26.28
N PHE A 77 5.63 -4.19 26.50
CA PHE A 77 6.53 -4.61 25.44
C PHE A 77 5.79 -5.38 24.34
N VAL A 78 4.92 -6.33 24.72
CA VAL A 78 4.12 -7.10 23.76
C VAL A 78 3.13 -6.20 23.00
N THR A 79 2.42 -5.29 23.68
CA THR A 79 1.48 -4.37 23.00
C THR A 79 2.21 -3.48 21.99
N HIS A 80 3.39 -2.95 22.34
CA HIS A 80 4.22 -2.18 21.40
C HIS A 80 4.67 -3.00 20.18
N LEU A 81 5.08 -4.26 20.38
CA LEU A 81 5.44 -5.13 19.26
C LEU A 81 4.24 -5.42 18.35
N CYS A 82 3.05 -5.65 18.92
CA CYS A 82 1.80 -5.82 18.17
C CYS A 82 1.46 -4.58 17.33
N MET A 83 1.54 -3.38 17.90
CA MET A 83 1.33 -2.13 17.15
C MET A 83 2.32 -1.95 16.00
N ARG A 84 3.61 -2.21 16.25
CA ARG A 84 4.65 -2.15 15.20
C ARG A 84 4.41 -3.16 14.09
N ARG A 85 3.93 -4.36 14.43
CA ARG A 85 3.54 -5.38 13.45
C ARG A 85 2.39 -4.89 12.58
N ASN A 86 1.32 -4.37 13.17
CA ASN A 86 0.17 -3.82 12.43
C ASN A 86 0.60 -2.69 11.48
N LYS A 87 1.42 -1.75 11.97
CA LYS A 87 2.00 -0.68 11.13
C LYS A 87 2.79 -1.23 9.95
N ARG A 88 3.66 -2.22 10.18
CA ARG A 88 4.45 -2.84 9.12
C ARG A 88 3.57 -3.50 8.06
N CYS A 89 2.53 -4.21 8.48
CA CYS A 89 1.59 -4.86 7.56
C CYS A 89 0.80 -3.84 6.72
N LEU A 90 0.29 -2.77 7.35
CA LEU A 90 -0.42 -1.70 6.64
C LEU A 90 0.47 -1.03 5.59
N LEU A 91 1.71 -0.69 5.94
CA LEU A 91 2.65 -0.06 5.00
C LEU A 91 3.03 -1.00 3.85
N ALA A 92 3.23 -2.29 4.13
CA ALA A 92 3.54 -3.26 3.09
C ALA A 92 2.39 -3.44 2.09
N TYR A 93 1.13 -3.52 2.58
CA TYR A 93 -0.06 -3.53 1.73
C TYR A 93 -0.13 -2.28 0.86
N GLN A 94 0.01 -1.09 1.47
CA GLN A 94 -0.09 0.18 0.72
C GLN A 94 1.03 0.33 -0.31
N ARG A 95 2.26 -0.09 0.04
CA ARG A 95 3.40 -0.04 -0.89
C ARG A 95 3.21 -0.98 -2.09
N GLN A 96 2.68 -2.18 -1.87
CA GLN A 96 2.40 -3.14 -2.95
C GLN A 96 1.38 -2.58 -3.93
N ARG A 97 0.32 -1.93 -3.43
CA ARG A 97 -0.68 -1.28 -4.27
C ARG A 97 -0.13 -0.07 -5.02
N ALA A 98 0.65 0.78 -4.34
CA ALA A 98 1.31 1.91 -4.98
C ALA A 98 2.22 1.44 -6.13
N GLN A 99 2.99 0.36 -5.94
CA GLN A 99 3.84 -0.19 -6.99
C GLN A 99 3.04 -0.67 -8.21
N GLN A 100 1.85 -1.24 -8.01
CA GLN A 100 0.99 -1.62 -9.14
C GLN A 100 0.45 -0.38 -9.87
N ILE A 101 0.06 0.66 -9.13
CA ILE A 101 -0.38 1.94 -9.73
C ILE A 101 0.75 2.57 -10.54
N ASP A 102 1.97 2.61 -9.99
CA ASP A 102 3.15 3.14 -10.67
C ASP A 102 3.38 2.36 -11.99
N ASN A 103 3.32 1.03 -11.95
CA ASN A 103 3.49 0.19 -13.13
C ASN A 103 2.44 0.47 -14.22
N LEU A 104 1.18 0.70 -13.84
CA LEU A 104 0.12 1.04 -14.80
C LEU A 104 0.41 2.37 -15.51
N VAL A 105 0.88 3.37 -14.77
CA VAL A 105 1.25 4.69 -15.31
C VAL A 105 2.41 4.57 -16.31
N TRP A 106 3.41 3.74 -16.00
CA TRP A 106 4.54 3.53 -16.91
C TRP A 106 4.22 2.65 -18.12
N ALA A 107 3.24 1.74 -18.01
CA ALA A 107 2.79 0.91 -19.11
C ALA A 107 1.98 1.66 -20.17
N ASN A 108 1.65 2.94 -19.94
CA ASN A 108 0.81 3.78 -20.81
C ASN A 108 -0.55 3.12 -21.20
N VAL A 109 -1.06 2.23 -20.35
CA VAL A 109 -2.35 1.57 -20.58
C VAL A 109 -3.46 2.53 -20.15
N GLU A 110 -4.47 2.73 -21.01
CA GLU A 110 -5.67 3.47 -20.63
C GLU A 110 -6.33 2.78 -19.43
N ILE A 111 -6.42 3.50 -18.31
CA ILE A 111 -7.00 2.96 -17.08
C ILE A 111 -8.51 2.82 -17.30
N GLU A 112 -8.98 1.58 -17.43
CA GLU A 112 -10.40 1.27 -17.54
C GLU A 112 -11.18 1.83 -16.32
N ARG A 113 -12.42 2.28 -16.55
CA ARG A 113 -13.30 2.76 -15.47
C ARG A 113 -13.45 1.76 -14.32
N GLY A 114 -13.50 0.46 -14.63
CA GLY A 114 -13.58 -0.59 -13.61
C GLY A 114 -12.36 -0.68 -12.70
N VAL A 115 -11.17 -0.26 -13.17
CA VAL A 115 -9.98 -0.17 -12.32
C VAL A 115 -10.10 1.03 -11.38
N MET A 116 -10.56 2.18 -11.87
CA MET A 116 -10.78 3.37 -11.03
C MET A 116 -11.75 3.12 -9.87
N GLU A 117 -12.81 2.33 -10.10
CA GLU A 117 -13.77 1.92 -9.06
C GLU A 117 -13.15 1.05 -7.97
N ASN A 118 -12.08 0.31 -8.28
CA ASN A 118 -11.38 -0.53 -7.32
C ASN A 118 -10.41 0.25 -6.41
N LEU A 119 -10.07 1.49 -6.78
CA LEU A 119 -9.14 2.33 -6.04
C LEU A 119 -9.85 3.08 -4.90
N SER A 120 -9.12 3.29 -3.79
CA SER A 120 -9.55 4.25 -2.78
C SER A 120 -9.47 5.67 -3.32
N GLN A 121 -10.29 6.60 -2.81
CA GLN A 121 -10.22 8.03 -3.16
C GLN A 121 -8.80 8.60 -3.03
N HIS A 122 -8.10 8.21 -1.96
CA HIS A 122 -6.71 8.62 -1.73
C HIS A 122 -5.72 8.04 -2.75
N GLU A 123 -6.01 6.85 -3.28
CA GLU A 123 -5.19 6.23 -4.32
C GLU A 123 -5.43 6.87 -5.69
N GLN A 124 -6.67 7.29 -5.98
CA GLN A 124 -6.98 8.06 -7.18
C GLN A 124 -6.26 9.43 -7.17
N GLU A 125 -6.23 10.11 -6.02
CA GLU A 125 -5.48 11.36 -5.86
C GLU A 125 -3.96 11.14 -6.00
N TYR A 126 -3.43 10.02 -5.49
CA TYR A 126 -2.03 9.64 -5.70
C TYR A 126 -1.74 9.41 -7.19
N LEU A 127 -2.61 8.66 -7.87
CA LEU A 127 -2.47 8.35 -9.29
C LEU A 127 -2.44 9.62 -10.15
N ASN A 128 -3.36 10.56 -9.90
CA ASN A 128 -3.41 11.81 -10.65
C ASN A 128 -2.13 12.64 -10.48
N ARG A 129 -1.66 12.79 -9.24
CA ARG A 129 -0.40 13.50 -8.94
C ARG A 129 0.82 12.81 -9.53
N TYR A 130 0.85 11.48 -9.50
CA TYR A 130 1.95 10.72 -10.08
C TYR A 130 1.95 10.82 -11.62
N ASN A 131 0.79 10.79 -12.26
CA ASN A 131 0.65 11.01 -13.70
C ASN A 131 1.14 12.40 -14.11
N GLU A 132 0.79 13.44 -13.36
CA GLU A 132 1.27 14.81 -13.60
C GLU A 132 2.80 14.88 -13.53
N LEU A 133 3.38 14.32 -12.46
CA LEU A 133 4.83 14.26 -12.26
C LEU A 133 5.55 13.49 -13.39
N VAL A 134 5.02 12.34 -13.79
CA VAL A 134 5.60 11.54 -14.87
C VAL A 134 5.46 12.26 -16.21
N SER A 135 4.36 12.97 -16.43
CA SER A 135 4.13 13.75 -17.65
C SER A 135 5.08 14.94 -17.75
N GLU A 136 5.31 15.66 -16.64
CA GLU A 136 6.31 16.73 -16.55
C GLU A 136 7.72 16.19 -16.85
N PHE A 137 8.06 15.05 -16.23
CA PHE A 137 9.36 14.40 -16.45
C PHE A 137 9.55 13.96 -17.91
N LYS A 138 8.56 13.28 -18.49
CA LYS A 138 8.57 12.89 -19.91
C LYS A 138 8.66 14.11 -20.83
N GLY A 139 7.95 15.20 -20.51
CA GLY A 139 7.98 16.44 -21.27
C GLY A 139 9.35 17.11 -21.31
N SER A 140 10.16 16.98 -20.25
CA SER A 140 11.53 17.49 -20.23
C SER A 140 12.49 16.76 -21.17
N LEU A 141 12.17 15.51 -21.54
CA LEU A 141 12.93 14.67 -22.48
C LEU A 141 12.11 14.44 -23.76
N SER A 142 11.81 15.50 -24.50
CA SER A 142 11.00 15.43 -25.73
C SER A 142 11.56 14.55 -26.85
N ASP A 143 12.88 14.30 -26.84
CA ASP A 143 13.57 13.57 -27.89
C ASP A 143 13.54 12.04 -27.68
N VAL A 144 13.16 11.58 -26.48
CA VAL A 144 13.22 10.17 -26.08
C VAL A 144 11.86 9.73 -25.52
N ASP A 145 11.25 8.76 -26.19
CA ASP A 145 10.04 8.12 -25.66
C ASP A 145 10.38 7.13 -24.53
N LEU A 146 10.29 7.61 -23.29
CA LEU A 146 10.50 6.81 -22.08
C LEU A 146 9.36 5.80 -21.82
N GLY A 147 8.22 5.95 -22.51
CA GLY A 147 7.06 5.07 -22.40
C GLY A 147 6.99 4.01 -23.50
N GLY A 148 8.00 3.96 -24.36
CA GLY A 148 8.06 3.05 -25.50
C GLY A 148 8.34 1.60 -25.10
N SER A 149 8.30 0.72 -26.11
CA SER A 149 8.63 -0.69 -25.93
C SER A 149 10.08 -0.89 -25.48
N LEU A 150 10.28 -1.71 -24.45
CA LEU A 150 11.59 -2.16 -24.00
C LEU A 150 12.20 -3.23 -24.92
N GLU A 151 11.39 -3.82 -25.81
CA GLU A 151 11.88 -4.80 -26.79
C GLU A 151 12.54 -4.10 -27.98
N PRO A 152 13.79 -4.44 -28.32
CA PRO A 152 14.48 -3.81 -29.43
C PRO A 152 13.79 -4.16 -30.76
N PRO A 153 13.73 -3.21 -31.72
CA PRO A 153 13.09 -3.44 -33.00
C PRO A 153 13.87 -4.49 -33.81
N LYS A 154 13.16 -5.49 -34.35
CA LYS A 154 13.73 -6.58 -35.18
C LYS A 154 13.85 -6.22 -36.66
N GLY A 155 13.15 -5.17 -37.11
CA GLY A 155 13.13 -4.70 -38.49
C GLY A 155 12.39 -3.36 -38.59
N VAL A 156 12.60 -2.65 -39.70
CA VAL A 156 12.00 -1.33 -39.94
C VAL A 156 10.50 -1.42 -40.27
N PHE A 157 10.08 -2.52 -40.88
CA PHE A 157 8.69 -2.76 -41.28
C PHE A 157 8.12 -3.97 -40.54
N ILE A 158 6.87 -3.84 -40.09
CA ILE A 158 6.10 -4.91 -39.45
C ILE A 158 4.70 -4.96 -40.08
N ASP A 159 4.20 -6.18 -40.31
CA ASP A 159 2.83 -6.39 -40.74
C ASP A 159 1.94 -6.56 -39.51
N VAL A 160 0.96 -5.67 -39.34
CA VAL A 160 0.03 -5.68 -38.20
C VAL A 160 -1.35 -6.11 -38.65
N ARG A 161 -1.96 -7.05 -37.93
CA ARG A 161 -3.36 -7.46 -38.15
C ARG A 161 -4.26 -6.78 -37.13
N VAL A 162 -5.28 -6.06 -37.60
CA VAL A 162 -6.28 -5.41 -36.74
C VAL A 162 -7.19 -6.48 -36.12
N LEU A 163 -7.34 -6.45 -34.79
CA LEU A 163 -8.17 -7.40 -34.05
C LEU A 163 -9.58 -6.86 -33.75
N LYS A 164 -9.71 -5.54 -33.60
CA LYS A 164 -10.98 -4.83 -33.38
C LYS A 164 -10.88 -3.42 -33.97
N ASP A 165 -11.95 -2.97 -34.63
CA ASP A 165 -12.04 -1.61 -35.14
C ASP A 165 -12.31 -0.62 -34.00
N ALA A 166 -11.35 0.26 -33.74
CA ALA A 166 -11.63 1.54 -33.11
C ALA A 166 -12.03 2.49 -34.24
N TRP A 167 -13.23 3.07 -34.15
CA TRP A 167 -13.70 4.05 -35.13
C TRP A 167 -12.73 5.25 -35.09
N ARG A 168 -11.89 5.34 -36.12
CA ARG A 168 -11.01 6.47 -36.44
C ARG A 168 -9.81 6.67 -35.49
N ASN A 169 -8.80 5.81 -35.62
CA ASN A 169 -7.45 6.19 -35.26
C ASN A 169 -6.82 6.93 -36.45
N THR A 170 -6.56 8.22 -36.29
CA THR A 170 -5.79 9.02 -37.24
C THR A 170 -4.37 8.45 -37.33
N ASN A 171 -4.11 7.67 -38.39
CA ASN A 171 -2.98 7.83 -39.32
C ASN A 171 -2.94 6.65 -40.29
N GLY A 172 -3.56 6.83 -41.47
CA GLY A 172 -2.95 6.43 -42.73
C GLY A 172 -2.96 4.97 -43.18
N VAL A 173 -3.56 4.00 -42.50
CA VAL A 173 -3.64 2.63 -43.03
C VAL A 173 -5.08 2.29 -43.43
N ARG A 174 -5.40 2.54 -44.71
CA ARG A 174 -6.53 1.88 -45.37
C ARG A 174 -6.12 0.45 -45.67
N SER A 175 -6.78 -0.51 -45.05
CA SER A 175 -6.77 -1.91 -45.48
C SER A 175 -7.41 -2.01 -46.88
N VAL A 176 -6.74 -2.75 -47.77
CA VAL A 176 -7.30 -3.29 -49.00
C VAL A 176 -7.96 -4.62 -48.67
#